data_AF-A0A377CHT5-F1
#
_entry.id   AF-A0A377CHT5-F1
#
_cell.length_a   1.000
_cell.length_b   1.000
_cell.length_c   1.000
_cell.angle_alpha   90.00
_cell.angle_beta   90.00
_cell.angle_gamma   90.00
#
_symmetry.space_group_name_H-M   'P 1'
#
loop_
_entity.id
_entity.type
_entity.pdbx_description
1 polymer ?
#
loop_
_entity_poly.entity_id
_entity_poly.type
_entity_poly.pdbx_seq_one_letter_code
_entity_poly.pdbx_strand_id
1 'polypeptide(L)' 'MVKTQRVVITPGEPAGIGPDLVVQLAQREWPVELVVCADATLLTNRAAMLGLPLTLRLIPPTPLHNRKLRAH' A
#
# COMPACT_ATOMS: atom_id res chain seq x y z
N MET A 1 -8.57 -16.33 -17.51
CA MET A 1 -8.11 -15.97 -16.15
C MET A 1 -8.08 -14.45 -16.09
N VAL A 2 -8.93 -13.79 -15.31
CA VAL A 2 -8.88 -12.32 -15.19
C VAL A 2 -7.67 -11.97 -14.34
N LYS A 3 -6.78 -11.11 -14.85
CA LYS A 3 -5.58 -10.69 -14.14
C LYS A 3 -5.97 -9.62 -13.12
N THR A 4 -5.80 -9.90 -11.83
CA THR A 4 -6.00 -8.91 -10.76
C THR A 4 -5.07 -7.71 -11.00
N GLN A 5 -5.66 -6.53 -11.13
CA GLN A 5 -4.89 -5.29 -11.34
C GLN A 5 -4.25 -4.85 -10.02
N ARG A 6 -3.09 -4.21 -10.12
CA ARG A 6 -2.36 -3.64 -8.99
C ARG A 6 -2.37 -2.14 -9.10
N VAL A 7 -2.76 -1.47 -8.02
CA VAL A 7 -2.73 -0.02 -7.90
C VAL A 7 -1.72 0.33 -6.82
N VAL A 8 -0.74 1.17 -7.17
CA VAL A 8 0.25 1.65 -6.21
C VAL A 8 -0.29 2.90 -5.52
N ILE A 9 -0.26 2.92 -4.19
CA ILE A 9 -0.65 4.06 -3.36
C ILE A 9 0.59 4.58 -2.65
N THR A 10 0.84 5.88 -2.76
CA THR A 10 1.82 6.59 -1.95
C THR A 10 1.06 7.40 -0.89
N PRO A 11 1.15 7.06 0.41
CA PRO A 11 0.44 7.77 1.47
C PRO A 11 0.92 9.21 1.68
N GLY A 12 1.95 9.67 0.96
CA GLY A 12 2.47 11.03 1.07
C GLY A 12 3.33 11.20 2.33
N GLU A 13 3.16 12.34 3.01
CA GLU A 13 3.95 12.71 4.18
C GLU A 13 3.71 11.76 5.39
N PRO A 14 4.77 11.16 5.97
CA PRO A 14 4.64 10.22 7.09
C PRO A 14 3.98 10.78 8.36
N ALA A 15 4.14 12.08 8.59
CA ALA A 15 3.56 12.79 9.73
C ALA A 15 2.12 13.26 9.47
N GLY A 16 1.67 13.25 8.21
CA GLY A 16 0.31 13.61 7.84
C GLY A 16 -0.69 12.48 8.09
N ILE A 17 -1.93 12.70 7.65
CA ILE A 17 -3.03 11.74 7.81
C ILE A 17 -3.08 10.65 6.72
N GLY A 18 -2.21 10.74 5.70
CA GLY A 18 -2.22 9.81 4.58
C GLY A 18 -2.01 8.34 4.98
N PRO A 19 -1.05 8.02 5.89
CA PRO A 19 -0.94 6.68 6.47
C PRO A 19 -2.24 6.21 7.15
N ASP A 20 -2.89 7.06 7.94
CA ASP A 20 -4.14 6.76 8.64
C ASP A 20 -5.28 6.46 7.65
N LEU A 21 -5.38 7.23 6.57
CA LEU A 21 -6.35 6.99 5.50
C LEU A 21 -6.09 5.66 4.78
N VAL A 22 -4.82 5.32 4.54
CA VAL A 22 -4.46 4.02 3.95
C VAL A 22 -4.82 2.86 4.86
N VAL A 23 -4.60 2.98 6.18
CA VAL A 23 -5.02 1.96 7.15
C VAL A 23 -6.53 1.79 7.15
N GLN A 24 -7.30 2.89 7.09
CA GLN A 24 -8.76 2.85 6.98
C GLN A 24 -9.24 2.26 5.65
N LEU A 25 -8.55 2.55 4.55
CA LEU A 25 -8.83 1.95 3.24
C LEU A 25 -8.59 0.43 3.24
N ALA A 26 -7.65 -0.06 4.04
CA ALA A 26 -7.36 -1.50 4.16
C ALA A 26 -8.45 -2.29 4.90
N GLN A 27 -9.40 -1.63 5.58
CA GLN A 27 -10.48 -2.29 6.33
C GLN A 27 -11.62 -2.81 5.45
N ARG A 28 -11.58 -2.56 4.14
CA ARG A 28 -12.58 -3.02 3.17
C ARG A 28 -11.94 -3.88 2.10
N GLU A 29 -12.74 -4.77 1.50
CA GLU A 29 -12.31 -5.53 0.34
C GLU A 29 -12.27 -4.66 -0.92
N TRP A 30 -11.30 -4.94 -1.79
CA TRP A 30 -11.12 -4.24 -3.06
C TRP A 30 -11.04 -5.26 -4.21
N PRO A 31 -11.61 -4.96 -5.38
CA PRO A 31 -11.49 -5.80 -6.57
C PRO A 31 -10.08 -5.75 -7.21
N VAL A 32 -9.14 -5.04 -6.58
CA VAL A 32 -7.76 -4.81 -7.02
C VAL A 32 -6.80 -5.01 -5.86
N GLU A 33 -5.54 -5.31 -6.16
CA GLU A 33 -4.49 -5.40 -5.15
C GLU A 33 -3.92 -4.00 -4.86
N LEU A 34 -4.12 -3.52 -3.64
CA LEU A 34 -3.57 -2.26 -3.15
C LEU A 34 -2.10 -2.46 -2.74
N VAL A 35 -1.19 -1.85 -3.49
CA VAL A 35 0.24 -1.88 -3.22
C VAL A 35 0.64 -0.56 -2.58
N VAL A 36 0.88 -0.54 -1.27
CA VAL A 36 1.29 0.69 -0.58
C VAL A 36 2.81 0.81 -0.62
N CYS A 37 3.31 1.90 -1.21
CA CYS A 37 4.73 2.24 -1.17
C CYS A 37 4.98 3.14 0.04
N ALA A 38 5.29 2.52 1.18
CA ALA A 38 5.55 3.19 2.45
C ALA A 38 6.36 2.29 3.39
N ASP A 39 6.82 2.87 4.49
CA ASP A 39 7.41 2.11 5.59
C ASP A 39 6.34 1.25 6.30
N ALA A 40 6.61 -0.06 6.42
CA ALA A 40 5.69 -1.00 7.04
C ALA A 40 5.51 -0.76 8.55
N THR A 41 6.56 -0.31 9.23
CA THR A 41 6.53 0.05 10.66
C THR A 41 5.63 1.26 10.89
N LEU A 42 5.71 2.26 10.01
CA LEU A 42 4.82 3.42 10.07
C LEU A 42 3.34 3.00 10.00
N LEU A 43 2.98 2.19 9.01
CA LEU A 43 1.59 1.73 8.84
C LEU A 43 1.10 0.89 10.02
N THR A 44 1.95 0.00 10.54
CA THR A 44 1.62 -0.85 11.70
C THR A 44 1.40 0.00 12.95
N ASN A 45 2.28 0.97 13.20
CA ASN A 45 2.15 1.89 14.33
C ASN A 45 0.87 2.73 14.24
N ARG A 46 0.56 3.26 13.04
CA ARG A 46 -0.68 4.02 12.81
C ARG A 46 -1.92 3.16 13.02
N ALA A 47 -1.91 1.90 12.57
CA ALA A 47 -3.01 0.98 12.81
C ALA A 47 -3.22 0.69 14.30
N ALA A 48 -2.14 0.49 15.05
CA ALA A 48 -2.22 0.33 16.51
C ALA A 48 -2.78 1.57 17.20
N MET A 49 -2.36 2.78 16.80
CA MET A 49 -2.88 4.04 17.34
C MET A 49 -4.38 4.23 17.06
N LEU A 50 -4.85 3.78 15.90
CA LEU A 50 -6.26 3.85 15.50
C LEU A 50 -7.10 2.69 16.06
N GLY A 51 -6.47 1.68 16.68
CA GLY A 51 -7.16 0.46 17.13
C GLY A 51 -7.71 -0.39 15.99
N LEU A 52 -7.12 -0.30 14.79
CA LEU A 52 -7.57 -1.01 13.60
C LEU A 52 -6.66 -2.22 13.31
N PRO A 53 -7.22 -3.39 12.97
CA PRO A 53 -6.40 -4.53 12.57
C PRO A 53 -5.73 -4.24 11.22
N LEU A 54 -4.44 -4.57 11.10
CA LEU A 54 -3.71 -4.44 9.85
C LEU A 54 -2.75 -5.61 9.67
N THR A 55 -2.90 -6.31 8.54
CA THR A 55 -1.97 -7.36 8.11
C THR A 55 -1.28 -6.89 6.84
N LEU A 56 0.03 -6.71 6.89
CA LEU A 56 0.84 -6.32 5.74
C LEU A 56 1.42 -7.55 5.04
N ARG A 57 1.21 -7.65 3.73
CA ARG A 57 1.86 -8.66 2.89
C ARG A 57 3.01 -8.02 2.13
N LEU A 58 4.23 -8.46 2.42
CA LEU A 58 5.41 -8.02 1.69
C LEU A 58 5.36 -8.52 0.25
N ILE A 59 5.54 -7.61 -0.69
CA ILE A 59 5.68 -7.96 -2.11
C ILE A 59 7.15 -8.31 -2.33
N PRO A 60 7.47 -9.52 -2.80
CA PRO A 60 8.85 -9.89 -3.07
C PRO A 60 9.43 -8.94 -4.13
N PRO A 61 10.73 -8.58 -4.02
CA PRO A 61 11.37 -7.76 -5.04
C PRO A 61 11.28 -8.51 -6.36
N THR A 62 10.42 -8.02 -7.26
CA THR A 62 10.31 -8.56 -8.61
C THR A 62 11.38 -7.87 -9.43
N PRO A 63 12.22 -8.61 -10.18
CA PRO A 63 13.19 -7.98 -11.07
C PRO A 63 12.44 -7.06 -12.02
N LEU A 64 12.83 -5.77 -12.04
CA LEU A 64 12.34 -4.80 -13.01
C LEU A 64 12.77 -5.29 -14.39
N HIS A 65 11.93 -6.12 -15.03
CA HIS A 65 12.14 -6.55 -16.40
C HIS A 65 11.99 -5.33 -17.29
N ASN A 66 13.12 -4.73 -17.67
CA ASN A 66 13.42 -3.81 -18.78
C ASN A 66 12.26 -3.06 -19.48
N ARG A 67 11.23 -2.63 -18.74
CA ARG A 67 10.21 -1.70 -19.21
C ARG A 67 10.68 -0.34 -18.74
N LYS A 68 11.30 0.41 -19.65
CA LYS A 68 11.59 1.83 -19.46
C LYS A 68 10.38 2.48 -18.79
N LEU A 69 10.56 3.03 -17.59
CA LEU A 69 9.60 3.93 -16.97
C LEU A 69 9.43 5.11 -17.94
N ARG A 70 8.38 5.09 -18.75
CA ARG A 70 7.97 6.23 -19.56
C ARG A 70 7.22 7.16 -18.62
N ALA A 71 7.91 8.18 -18.10
CA ALA A 71 7.25 9.40 -17.68
C ALA A 71 6.77 10.09 -18.97
N HIS A 72 5.45 10.30 -19.07
CA HIS A 72 4.87 11.20 -20.07
C HIS A 72 4.95 12.63 -19.57
#